data_AF-A0A5C8C130-F1
#
_entry.id   AF-A0A5C8C130-F1
#
_cell.length_a   1.000
_cell.length_b   1.000
_cell.length_c   1.000
_cell.angle_alpha   90.00
_cell.angle_beta   90.00
_cell.angle_gamma   90.00
#
_symmetry.space_group_name_H-M   'P 1'
#
loop_
_entity.id
_entity.type
_entity.pdbx_description
1 polymer ?
#
loop_
_entity_poly.entity_id
_entity_poly.type
_entity_poly.pdbx_seq_one_letter_code
_entity_poly.pdbx_strand_id
1 'polypeptide(L)'
;MIKTEVYQIRLDSNEKKQAFAVFKQLGLTPAQAVRMFFRQVVLTQSIPFNIENKTMFTAAPQHDIIPEENHQDLFLELDQILNAKPKT
;
A
#
# COMPACT_ATOMS: atom_id res chain seq x y z
N MET A 1 -7.37 38.04 -19.22
CA MET A 1 -7.33 38.07 -17.74
C MET A 1 -7.58 36.65 -17.25
N ILE A 2 -6.74 36.09 -16.36
CA ILE A 2 -6.95 34.75 -15.81
C ILE A 2 -8.09 34.85 -14.80
N LYS A 3 -9.14 34.05 -14.96
CA LYS A 3 -10.25 33.97 -14.00
C LYS A 3 -9.81 33.14 -12.80
N THR A 4 -9.97 33.67 -11.59
CA THR A 4 -9.64 33.00 -10.33
C THR A 4 -10.89 32.74 -9.52
N GLU A 5 -11.05 31.51 -9.04
CA GLU A 5 -12.16 31.09 -8.17
C GLU A 5 -11.64 30.75 -6.77
N VAL A 6 -12.48 30.94 -5.75
CA VAL A 6 -12.16 30.66 -4.35
C VAL A 6 -12.74 29.31 -3.95
N TYR A 7 -11.93 28.45 -3.32
CA TYR A 7 -12.36 27.18 -2.74
C TYR A 7 -12.20 27.22 -1.22
N GLN A 8 -13.28 26.96 -0.48
CA GLN A 8 -13.29 26.96 0.99
C GLN A 8 -13.45 25.54 1.52
N ILE A 9 -12.58 25.14 2.45
CA ILE A 9 -12.56 23.81 3.07
C ILE A 9 -12.75 23.97 4.57
N ARG A 10 -13.69 23.21 5.15
CA ARG A 10 -13.82 23.08 6.60
C ARG A 10 -12.90 21.97 7.08
N LEU A 11 -12.10 22.26 8.10
CA LEU A 11 -11.14 21.32 8.71
C LEU A 11 -11.35 21.32 10.22
N ASP A 12 -11.06 20.20 10.86
CA ASP A 12 -10.96 20.17 12.31
C ASP A 12 -9.82 21.07 12.80
N SER A 13 -9.95 21.62 14.01
CA SER A 13 -8.96 22.54 14.57
C SER A 13 -7.61 21.87 14.80
N ASN A 14 -7.58 20.60 15.20
CA ASN A 14 -6.34 19.86 15.41
C ASN A 14 -5.70 19.48 14.07
N GLU A 15 -6.49 18.96 13.13
CA GLU A 15 -6.05 18.62 11.77
C GLU A 15 -5.40 19.82 11.08
N LYS A 16 -6.05 20.99 11.14
CA LYS A 16 -5.52 22.25 10.60
C LYS A 16 -4.16 22.59 11.17
N LYS A 17 -3.99 22.51 12.51
CA LYS A 17 -2.72 22.86 13.17
C LYS A 17 -1.59 21.93 12.72
N GLN A 18 -1.85 20.62 12.68
CA GLN A 18 -0.86 19.62 12.30
C GLN A 18 -0.44 19.77 10.83
N ALA A 19 -1.41 19.85 9.91
CA ALA A 19 -1.13 20.00 8.48
C ALA A 19 -0.33 21.29 8.20
N PHE A 20 -0.67 22.40 8.86
CA PHE A 20 0.01 23.68 8.64
C PHE A 20 1.44 23.66 9.19
N ALA A 21 1.70 22.95 10.29
CA ALA A 21 3.06 22.78 10.81
C ALA A 21 3.95 22.01 9.81
N VAL A 22 3.41 20.93 9.22
CA VAL A 22 4.11 20.15 8.18
C VAL A 22 4.39 21.01 6.94
N PHE A 23 3.40 21.73 6.43
CA PHE A 23 3.60 22.61 5.27
C PHE A 23 4.67 23.68 5.56
N LYS A 24 4.66 24.28 6.75
CA LYS A 24 5.67 25.25 7.16
C LYS A 24 7.07 24.65 7.19
N GLN A 25 7.22 23.43 7.70
CA GLN A 25 8.52 22.72 7.70
C GLN A 25 9.02 22.47 6.27
N LEU A 26 8.12 22.21 5.33
CA LEU A 26 8.42 22.05 3.91
C LEU A 26 8.59 23.38 3.14
N GLY A 27 8.48 24.53 3.81
CA GLY A 27 8.57 25.84 3.16
C GLY A 27 7.38 26.18 2.26
N LEU A 28 6.23 25.53 2.47
CA LEU A 28 5.02 25.69 1.67
C LEU A 28 3.93 26.44 2.44
N THR A 29 3.21 27.30 1.73
CA THR A 29 1.93 27.82 2.22
C THR A 29 0.82 26.78 1.98
N PRO A 30 -0.24 26.75 2.82
CA PRO A 30 -1.38 25.85 2.61
C PRO A 30 -2.01 26.01 1.22
N ALA A 31 -2.12 27.23 0.71
CA ALA A 31 -2.64 27.50 -0.63
C ALA A 31 -1.77 26.89 -1.73
N GLN A 32 -0.44 26.94 -1.59
CA GLN A 32 0.47 26.27 -2.54
C GLN A 32 0.31 24.76 -2.51
N ALA A 33 0.24 24.15 -1.32
CA ALA A 33 0.07 22.71 -1.16
C ALA A 33 -1.24 22.20 -1.80
N VAL A 34 -2.37 22.87 -1.49
CA VAL A 34 -3.68 22.53 -2.07
C VAL A 34 -3.70 22.75 -3.59
N ARG A 35 -3.06 23.82 -4.09
CA ARG A 35 -2.92 24.04 -5.53
C ARG A 35 -2.08 22.96 -6.21
N MET A 36 -1.03 22.48 -5.54
CA MET A 36 -0.22 21.36 -6.03
C MET A 36 -1.04 20.09 -6.12
N PHE A 37 -1.84 19.79 -5.09
CA PHE A 37 -2.76 18.66 -5.11
C PHE A 37 -3.70 18.71 -6.33
N PHE A 38 -4.39 19.84 -6.55
CA PHE A 38 -5.29 19.97 -7.70
C PHE A 38 -4.56 19.84 -9.03
N ARG A 39 -3.36 20.42 -9.15
CA ARG A 39 -2.54 20.23 -10.35
C ARG A 39 -2.25 18.76 -10.61
N GLN A 40 -1.93 18.01 -9.57
CA GLN A 40 -1.59 16.61 -9.74
C GLN A 40 -2.81 15.77 -10.11
N VAL A 41 -3.97 16.05 -9.51
CA VAL A 41 -5.24 15.43 -9.92
C VAL A 41 -5.53 15.68 -11.41
N VAL A 42 -5.32 16.90 -11.89
CA VAL A 42 -5.56 17.24 -13.31
C VAL A 42 -4.52 16.58 -14.22
N LEU A 43 -3.25 16.52 -13.81
CA LEU A 43 -2.18 15.94 -14.62
C LEU A 43 -2.30 14.41 -14.73
N THR A 44 -2.62 13.73 -13.64
CA THR A 44 -2.66 12.26 -13.60
C THR A 44 -4.06 11.68 -13.81
N GLN A 45 -5.10 12.52 -13.80
CA GLN A 45 -6.51 12.11 -13.81
C GLN A 45 -6.82 11.10 -12.69
N SER A 46 -6.13 11.24 -11.56
CA SER A 46 -6.21 10.33 -10.41
C SER A 46 -5.93 11.05 -9.10
N ILE A 47 -6.23 10.41 -7.97
CA ILE A 47 -5.87 10.97 -6.66
C ILE A 47 -4.37 10.74 -6.41
N PRO A 48 -3.59 11.78 -6.05
CA PRO A 48 -2.13 11.72 -5.92
C PRO A 48 -1.66 11.11 -4.59
N PHE A 49 -2.32 10.06 -4.14
CA PHE A 49 -1.92 9.20 -3.03
C PHE A 49 -2.70 7.88 -3.10
N ASN A 50 -2.14 6.82 -2.53
CA ASN A 50 -2.81 5.52 -2.52
C ASN A 50 -4.07 5.59 -1.63
N ILE A 51 -5.19 5.06 -2.11
CA ILE A 51 -6.42 4.96 -1.32
C ILE A 51 -6.54 3.52 -0.85
N GLU A 52 -6.17 3.27 0.41
CA GLU A 52 -6.29 1.96 1.03
C GLU A 52 -7.56 1.91 1.87
N ASN A 53 -8.42 0.92 1.57
CA ASN A 53 -9.54 0.63 2.44
C ASN A 53 -9.02 -0.25 3.58
N LYS A 54 -8.95 0.31 4.80
CA LYS A 54 -8.43 -0.36 6.01
C LYS A 54 -9.20 -1.64 6.41
N THR A 55 -10.16 -2.09 5.60
CA THR A 55 -11.04 -3.22 5.87
C THR A 55 -10.78 -4.47 5.02
N MET A 56 -9.86 -4.46 4.06
CA MET A 56 -9.59 -5.64 3.23
C MET A 56 -8.10 -6.00 3.20
N PHE A 57 -7.78 -7.15 3.80
CA PHE A 57 -6.52 -7.89 3.73
C PHE A 57 -5.38 -7.44 4.67
N THR A 58 -5.56 -7.71 5.96
CA THR A 58 -4.49 -8.36 6.73
C THR A 58 -4.99 -9.76 7.13
N ALA A 59 -5.16 -10.63 6.13
CA ALA A 59 -4.84 -12.02 6.39
C ALA A 59 -3.32 -12.06 6.38
N ALA A 60 -2.70 -11.84 7.54
CA ALA A 60 -1.36 -12.35 7.74
C ALA A 60 -1.37 -13.82 7.29
N PRO A 61 -0.38 -14.31 6.55
CA PRO A 61 -0.26 -15.74 6.35
C PRO A 61 -0.14 -16.32 7.75
N GLN A 62 -1.22 -16.92 8.24
CA GLN A 62 -1.15 -17.85 9.34
C GLN A 62 -0.24 -18.93 8.78
N HIS A 63 1.03 -18.90 9.18
CA HIS A 63 1.84 -20.10 9.14
C HIS A 63 1.06 -21.07 10.01
N ASP A 64 0.18 -21.85 9.38
CA ASP A 64 -0.29 -23.09 9.95
C ASP A 64 0.99 -23.83 10.32
N ILE A 65 1.17 -24.00 11.62
CA ILE A 65 2.18 -24.89 12.17
C ILE A 65 1.77 -26.26 11.62
N ILE A 66 2.32 -26.63 10.46
CA ILE A 66 2.28 -27.99 9.96
C ILE A 66 2.99 -28.79 11.07
N PRO A 67 2.31 -29.72 11.76
CA PRO A 67 3.01 -30.64 12.64
C PRO A 67 4.13 -31.26 11.81
N GLU A 68 5.37 -31.26 12.29
CA GLU A 68 6.44 -32.00 11.63
C GLU A 68 6.09 -33.49 11.63
N GLU A 69 5.28 -33.91 10.66
CA GLU A 69 5.23 -35.28 10.23
C GLU A 69 6.54 -35.54 9.51
N ASN A 70 7.34 -36.38 10.15
CA ASN A 70 8.61 -36.93 9.71
C ASN A 70 8.74 -36.97 8.17
N HIS A 71 9.32 -35.92 7.59
CA HIS A 71 9.44 -35.75 6.14
C HIS A 71 10.34 -36.80 5.46
N GLN A 72 10.86 -37.78 6.20
CA GLN A 72 11.70 -38.85 5.67
C GLN A 72 10.94 -39.74 4.67
N ASP A 73 9.64 -39.93 4.86
CA ASP A 73 8.85 -40.83 4.01
C ASP A 73 8.67 -40.28 2.58
N LEU A 74 8.58 -38.95 2.43
CA LEU A 74 8.44 -38.30 1.13
C LEU A 74 9.72 -38.40 0.28
N PHE A 75 10.89 -38.29 0.92
CA PHE A 75 12.18 -38.41 0.22
C PHE A 75 12.46 -39.86 -0.19
N LEU A 76 12.08 -40.84 0.63
CA LEU A 76 12.21 -42.27 0.30
C LEU A 76 11.37 -42.68 -0.91
N GLU A 77 10.19 -42.07 -1.10
CA GLU A 77 9.33 -42.33 -2.26
C GLU A 77 9.93 -41.76 -3.56
N LEU A 78 10.52 -40.57 -3.50
CA LEU A 78 11.18 -39.96 -4.65
C LEU A 78 12.42 -40.74 -5.10
N ASP A 79 13.23 -41.22 -4.16
CA ASP A 79 14.42 -42.03 -4.47
C ASP A 79 14.04 -43.37 -5.12
N GLN A 80 12.91 -43.97 -4.73
CA GLN A 80 12.41 -45.19 -5.36
C GLN A 80 11.94 -44.95 -6.79
N ILE A 81 11.29 -43.82 -7.06
CA ILE A 81 10.83 -43.44 -8.41
C ILE A 81 12.04 -43.14 -9.31
N LEU A 82 13.04 -42.41 -8.81
CA LEU A 82 14.23 -42.06 -9.58
C LEU A 82 15.13 -43.26 -9.86
N ASN A 83 15.23 -44.21 -8.92
CA ASN A 83 16.11 -45.37 -9.05
C ASN A 83 15.41 -46.62 -9.60
N ALA A 84 14.11 -46.58 -9.87
CA ALA A 84 13.41 -47.63 -10.60
C ALA A 84 13.95 -47.69 -12.04
N LYS A 85 14.97 -48.54 -12.26
CA LYS A 85 15.46 -48.84 -13.61
C LYS A 85 14.31 -49.40 -14.46
N PRO A 86 14.08 -48.88 -15.68
CA PRO A 86 13.05 -49.41 -16.56
C PRO A 86 13.39 -50.89 -16.87
N LYS A 87 12.47 -51.79 -16.51
CA LYS A 87 12.55 -53.20 -16.92
C LYS A 87 12.51 -53.25 -18.44
N THR A 88 13.59 -53.76 -19.03
CA THR A 88 13.70 -54.13 -20.44
C THR A 88 12.74 -55.28 -20.76
#